data_AF-A0A963NMH4-F1
#
_entry.id   AF-A0A963NMH4-F1
#
_cell.length_a   1.000
_cell.length_b   1.000
_cell.length_c   1.000
_cell.angle_alpha   90.00
_cell.angle_beta   90.00
_cell.angle_gamma   90.00
#
_symmetry.space_group_name_H-M   'P 1'
#
loop_
_entity.id
_entity.type
_entity.pdbx_description
1 polymer ?
#
loop_
_entity_poly.entity_id
_entity_poly.type
_entity_poly.pdbx_seq_one_letter_code
_entity_poly.pdbx_strand_id
1 'polypeptide(L)'
;MKLDAYELEVLSAFESGKLRSVATKAELAKYREAARATAIKDRRVNIRLSSGDLADIQARALEEGMPYQTLIASVLHKYVTGRLVEPARMTPAPPPERPPSTAGRRDHGPSRSRGQGARPPQAP
;
A
#
# COMPACT_ATOMS: atom_id res chain seq x y z
N MET A 1 -7.16 12.29 -9.17
CA MET A 1 -7.88 12.69 -7.94
C MET A 1 -9.19 13.35 -8.34
N LYS A 2 -10.32 12.90 -7.81
CA LYS A 2 -11.62 13.56 -7.98
C LYS A 2 -11.87 14.34 -6.69
N LEU A 3 -12.11 15.64 -6.82
CA LEU A 3 -12.52 16.48 -5.70
C LEU A 3 -13.92 16.02 -5.27
N ASP A 4 -14.11 15.82 -3.97
CA ASP A 4 -15.43 15.51 -3.43
C ASP A 4 -16.35 16.76 -3.48
N ALA A 5 -17.64 16.58 -3.18
CA ALA A 5 -18.62 17.66 -3.28
C ALA A 5 -18.29 18.84 -2.35
N TYR A 6 -17.67 18.57 -1.20
CA TYR A 6 -17.28 19.59 -0.24
C TYR A 6 -16.05 20.35 -0.72
N GLU A 7 -15.04 19.64 -1.23
CA GLU A 7 -13.84 20.26 -1.80
C GLU A 7 -14.18 21.14 -3.01
N LEU A 8 -15.11 20.71 -3.85
CA LEU A 8 -15.58 21.48 -5.02
C LEU A 8 -16.33 22.76 -4.60
N GLU A 9 -17.15 22.67 -3.55
CA GLU A 9 -17.87 23.80 -2.97
C GLU A 9 -16.90 24.83 -2.39
N VAL A 10 -15.88 24.38 -1.65
CA VAL A 10 -14.82 25.24 -1.10
C VAL A 10 -14.03 25.91 -2.23
N LEU A 11 -13.68 25.16 -3.29
CA LEU A 11 -12.97 25.70 -4.45
C LEU A 11 -13.78 26.78 -5.15
N SER A 12 -15.07 26.51 -5.39
CA SER A 12 -15.99 27.46 -6.04
C SER A 12 -16.20 28.72 -5.18
N ALA A 13 -16.30 28.59 -3.87
CA ALA A 13 -16.38 29.71 -2.94
C ALA A 13 -15.10 30.57 -2.93
N PHE A 14 -13.93 29.93 -3.07
CA PHE A 14 -12.64 30.61 -3.18
C PHE A 14 -12.50 31.36 -4.51
N GLU A 15 -12.77 30.70 -5.64
CA GLU A 15 -12.69 31.29 -6.99
C GLU A 15 -13.71 32.42 -7.19
N SER A 16 -14.90 32.31 -6.62
CA SER A 16 -15.93 33.36 -6.66
C SER A 16 -15.64 34.54 -5.71
N GLY A 17 -14.52 34.51 -4.98
CA GLY A 17 -14.10 35.61 -4.09
C GLY A 17 -15.03 35.85 -2.91
N LYS A 18 -15.92 34.90 -2.59
CA LYS A 18 -16.90 35.00 -1.49
C LYS A 18 -16.26 34.77 -0.12
N LEU A 19 -15.09 34.14 -0.08
CA LEU A 19 -14.35 33.92 1.16
C LEU A 19 -13.67 35.21 1.61
N ARG A 20 -14.20 35.81 2.68
CA ARG A 20 -13.52 36.89 3.40
C ARG A 20 -12.63 36.30 4.48
N SER A 21 -11.34 36.65 4.45
CA SER A 21 -10.41 36.32 5.54
C SER A 21 -10.91 36.98 6.83
N VAL A 22 -11.49 36.18 7.72
CA VAL A 22 -11.87 36.62 9.08
C VAL A 22 -10.65 36.77 9.99
N ALA A 23 -9.48 36.25 9.60
CA ALA A 23 -8.25 36.41 10.36
C ALA A 23 -7.69 37.81 10.19
N THR A 24 -7.62 38.57 11.28
CA THR A 24 -6.79 39.77 11.36
C THR A 24 -5.32 39.41 11.18
N LYS A 25 -4.49 40.37 10.70
CA LYS A 25 -3.03 40.17 10.55
C LYS A 25 -2.37 39.64 11.84
N ALA A 26 -2.90 40.03 13.00
CA ALA A 26 -2.46 39.58 14.32
C ALA A 26 -2.80 38.10 14.58
N GLU A 27 -4.01 37.65 14.26
CA GLU A 27 -4.39 36.23 14.41
C GLU A 27 -3.60 35.34 13.45
N LEU A 28 -3.38 35.79 12.22
CA LEU A 28 -2.60 35.07 11.22
C LEU A 28 -1.13 34.96 11.62
N ALA A 29 -0.57 36.00 12.26
CA ALA A 29 0.75 35.94 12.89
C ALA A 29 0.77 34.97 14.07
N LYS A 30 -0.25 34.99 14.94
CA LYS A 30 -0.38 34.10 16.10
C LYS A 30 -0.50 32.62 15.70
N TYR A 31 -1.28 32.32 14.65
CA TYR A 31 -1.38 30.97 14.10
C TYR A 31 -0.07 30.53 13.44
N ARG A 32 0.63 31.42 12.73
CA ARG A 32 1.96 31.14 12.18
C ARG A 32 3.00 30.90 13.26
N GLU A 33 2.98 31.68 14.33
CA GLU A 33 3.86 31.52 15.48
C GLU A 33 3.56 30.24 16.25
N ALA A 34 2.28 29.92 16.50
CA ALA A 34 1.88 28.66 17.11
C ALA A 34 2.34 27.46 16.27
N ALA A 35 2.12 27.51 14.95
CA ALA A 35 2.58 26.47 14.03
C ALA A 35 4.12 26.33 14.04
N ARG A 36 4.85 27.45 14.04
CA ARG A 36 6.32 27.47 14.13
C ARG A 36 6.83 26.93 15.47
N ALA A 37 6.22 27.33 16.58
CA ALA A 37 6.60 26.88 17.93
C ALA A 37 6.38 25.37 18.10
N THR A 38 5.29 24.82 17.55
CA THR A 38 5.05 23.37 17.53
C THR A 38 5.96 22.61 16.56
N ALA A 39 6.58 23.31 15.60
CA ALA A 39 7.44 22.69 14.58
C ALA A 39 8.92 22.57 15.01
N ILE A 40 9.31 23.11 16.17
CA ILE A 40 10.70 23.05 16.63
C ILE A 40 11.01 21.62 17.11
N LYS A 41 11.60 20.82 16.23
CA LYS A 41 12.16 19.50 16.54
C LYS A 41 13.52 19.67 17.22
N ASP A 42 13.52 20.01 18.51
CA ASP A 42 14.73 20.39 19.26
C ASP A 42 15.63 19.21 19.68
N ARG A 43 15.23 17.96 19.39
CA ARG A 43 16.00 16.75 19.75
C ARG A 43 16.11 15.79 18.58
N ARG A 44 17.33 15.28 18.36
CA ARG A 44 17.67 14.32 17.30
C ARG A 44 17.68 12.90 17.86
N VAL A 45 17.06 11.97 17.14
CA VAL A 45 17.05 10.53 17.43
C VAL A 45 17.53 9.78 16.18
N ASN A 46 18.36 8.74 16.34
CA ASN A 46 18.73 7.83 15.25
C ASN A 46 18.02 6.49 15.45
N ILE A 47 17.34 6.01 14.42
CA ILE A 47 16.57 4.76 14.45
C ILE A 47 17.13 3.84 13.36
N ARG A 48 17.33 2.57 13.69
CA ARG A 48 17.67 1.53 12.71
C ARG A 48 16.37 0.92 12.20
N LEU A 49 16.25 0.81 10.88
CA LEU A 49 15.11 0.19 10.20
C LEU A 49 15.63 -0.91 9.28
N SER A 50 14.83 -1.94 9.05
CA SER A 50 15.12 -2.88 7.97
C SER A 50 14.97 -2.19 6.62
N SER A 51 15.62 -2.71 5.58
CA SER A 51 15.47 -2.18 4.22
C SER A 51 14.03 -2.28 3.71
N GLY A 52 13.31 -3.34 4.11
CA GLY A 52 11.89 -3.52 3.78
C GLY A 52 11.01 -2.45 4.42
N ASP A 53 11.15 -2.22 5.73
CA ASP A 53 10.36 -1.20 6.44
C ASP A 53 10.62 0.20 5.87
N LEU A 54 11.88 0.51 5.55
CA LEU A 54 12.22 1.80 4.96
C LEU A 54 11.55 1.98 3.58
N ALA A 55 11.53 0.94 2.75
CA ALA A 55 10.86 0.98 1.45
C ALA A 55 9.34 1.16 1.59
N ASP A 56 8.71 0.43 2.52
CA ASP A 56 7.27 0.53 2.77
C ASP A 56 6.87 1.92 3.29
N ILE A 57 7.68 2.51 4.17
CA ILE A 57 7.48 3.88 4.66
C ILE A 57 7.62 4.89 3.52
N GLN A 58 8.60 4.72 2.64
CA GLN A 58 8.76 5.60 1.47
C GLN A 58 7.57 5.52 0.53
N ALA A 59 7.07 4.31 0.25
CA ALA A 59 5.89 4.10 -0.58
C ALA A 59 4.66 4.82 0.01
N ARG A 60 4.38 4.60 1.30
CA ARG A 60 3.27 5.29 1.99
C ARG A 60 3.41 6.81 2.02
N ALA A 61 4.62 7.31 2.21
CA ALA A 61 4.86 8.75 2.22
C ALA A 61 4.59 9.38 0.85
N LEU A 62 4.97 8.68 -0.24
CA LEU A 62 4.64 9.10 -1.60
C LEU A 62 3.14 9.08 -1.87
N GLU A 63 2.42 8.05 -1.40
CA GLU A 63 0.96 7.99 -1.49
C GLU A 63 0.27 9.15 -0.76
N GLU A 64 0.78 9.52 0.42
CA GLU A 64 0.30 10.69 1.20
C GLU A 64 0.83 12.03 0.66
N GLY A 65 1.70 12.04 -0.35
CA GLY A 65 2.28 13.25 -0.94
C GLY A 65 3.21 14.01 -0.01
N MET A 66 3.85 13.34 0.94
CA MET A 66 4.72 13.94 1.95
C MET A 66 6.11 13.28 2.02
N PRO A 67 7.15 13.96 2.52
CA PRO A 67 8.45 13.32 2.74
C PRO A 67 8.35 12.21 3.79
N TYR A 68 9.09 11.10 3.59
CA TYR A 68 9.07 9.96 4.51
C TYR A 68 9.52 10.34 5.94
N GLN A 69 10.43 11.31 6.11
CA GLN A 69 10.79 11.80 7.45
C GLN A 69 9.62 12.51 8.14
N THR A 70 8.80 13.23 7.36
CA THR A 70 7.61 13.92 7.87
C THR A 70 6.55 12.91 8.26
N LEU A 71 6.38 11.84 7.49
CA LEU A 71 5.49 10.72 7.82
C LEU A 71 5.93 10.04 9.14
N ILE A 72 7.20 9.69 9.27
CA ILE A 72 7.74 9.10 10.50
C ILE A 72 7.48 10.01 11.71
N ALA A 73 7.74 11.31 11.58
CA ALA A 73 7.49 12.26 12.65
C ALA A 73 5.99 12.38 12.99
N SER A 74 5.11 12.36 12.00
CA SER A 74 3.66 12.45 12.22
C SER A 74 3.13 11.21 12.93
N VAL A 75 3.62 10.01 12.59
CA VAL A 75 3.27 8.76 13.26
C VAL A 75 3.73 8.78 14.71
N LEU A 76 4.96 9.18 14.99
CA LEU A 76 5.47 9.31 16.37
C LEU A 76 4.63 10.28 17.19
N HIS A 77 4.27 11.44 16.61
CA HIS A 77 3.41 12.42 17.28
C HIS A 77 1.99 11.87 17.54
N LYS A 78 1.38 11.22 16.54
CA LYS A 78 0.06 10.57 16.67
C LYS A 78 0.08 9.47 17.74
N TYR A 79 1.17 8.71 17.82
CA TYR A 79 1.36 7.65 18.81
C TYR A 79 1.39 8.22 20.23
N VAL A 80 2.23 9.23 20.50
CA VAL A 80 2.33 9.82 21.86
C VAL A 80 1.10 10.62 22.28
N THR A 81 0.34 11.15 21.32
CA THR A 81 -0.91 11.87 21.59
C THR A 81 -2.14 10.96 21.68
N GLY A 82 -1.97 9.64 21.50
CA GLY A 82 -3.06 8.66 21.54
C GLY A 82 -4.04 8.75 20.36
N ARG A 83 -3.66 9.41 19.27
CA ARG A 83 -4.49 9.65 18.07
C ARG A 83 -4.13 8.75 16.91
N LEU A 84 -3.23 7.78 17.10
CA LEU A 84 -2.86 6.84 16.05
C LEU A 84 -4.00 5.84 15.83
N VAL A 85 -4.70 5.96 14.70
CA VAL A 85 -5.69 4.99 14.23
C VAL A 85 -5.06 4.23 13.06
N GLU A 86 -4.88 2.93 13.20
CA GLU A 86 -4.47 2.09 12.07
C GLU A 86 -5.68 1.85 11.17
N PRO A 87 -5.65 2.27 9.89
CA PRO A 87 -6.70 1.86 8.97
C PRO A 87 -6.62 0.35 8.81
N ALA A 88 -7.74 -0.34 9.03
CA ALA A 88 -7.86 -1.77 8.83
C ALA A 88 -7.29 -2.10 7.44
N ARG A 89 -6.22 -2.89 7.40
CA ARG A 89 -5.68 -3.40 6.13
C ARG A 89 -6.84 -4.09 5.41
N MET A 90 -7.32 -3.49 4.32
CA MET A 90 -8.17 -4.19 3.36
C MET A 90 -7.34 -5.36 2.87
N THR A 91 -7.61 -6.54 3.41
CA THR A 91 -6.98 -7.78 2.95
C THR A 91 -7.46 -7.94 1.52
N PRO A 92 -6.59 -7.91 0.50
CA PRO A 92 -7.01 -8.31 -0.82
C PRO A 92 -7.55 -9.74 -0.68
N ALA A 93 -8.78 -9.96 -1.15
CA ALA A 93 -9.45 -11.25 -1.08
C ALA A 93 -8.48 -12.36 -1.51
N PRO A 94 -8.51 -13.54 -0.86
CA PRO A 94 -7.63 -14.63 -1.25
C PRO A 94 -7.77 -14.88 -2.76
N PRO A 95 -6.65 -15.08 -3.49
CA PRO A 95 -6.70 -15.32 -4.92
C PRO A 95 -7.65 -16.49 -5.19
N PRO A 96 -8.50 -16.43 -6.24
CA PRO A 96 -9.46 -17.49 -6.51
C PRO A 96 -8.71 -18.80 -6.64
N GLU A 97 -9.06 -19.76 -5.77
CA GLU A 97 -8.50 -21.11 -5.80
C GLU A 97 -8.68 -21.67 -7.21
N ARG A 98 -7.57 -22.06 -7.83
CA ARG A 98 -7.64 -22.72 -9.15
C ARG A 98 -8.43 -24.01 -8.95
N PRO A 99 -9.46 -24.29 -9.77
CA PRO A 99 -10.22 -25.53 -9.61
C PRO A 99 -9.28 -26.73 -9.74
N PRO A 100 -9.52 -27.83 -8.99
CA PRO A 100 -8.68 -29.00 -9.04
C PRO A 100 -8.61 -29.51 -10.48
N SER A 101 -7.38 -29.67 -10.98
CA SER A 101 -7.13 -30.36 -12.24
C SER A 101 -7.77 -31.74 -12.16
N THR A 102 -8.81 -31.96 -12.97
CA THR A 102 -9.31 -33.31 -13.27
C THR A 102 -8.23 -34.03 -14.06
N ALA A 103 -7.26 -34.58 -13.34
CA ALA A 103 -6.43 -35.67 -13.83
C ALA A 103 -7.36 -36.86 -14.05
N GLY A 104 -7.82 -36.99 -15.30
CA GLY A 104 -8.60 -38.13 -15.78
C GLY A 104 -7.89 -39.42 -15.42
N ARG A 105 -8.56 -40.21 -14.59
CA ARG A 105 -8.17 -41.56 -14.22
C ARG A 105 -8.04 -42.42 -15.47
N ARG A 106 -6.87 -43.05 -15.60
CA ARG A 106 -6.58 -44.40 -16.10
C ARG A 106 -7.75 -45.16 -16.75
N ASP A 107 -7.58 -45.53 -18.01
CA ASP A 107 -8.07 -46.81 -18.54
C ASP A 107 -6.88 -47.68 -18.94
N HIS A 108 -6.63 -48.71 -18.14
CA HIS A 108 -5.88 -49.90 -18.52
C HIS A 108 -6.87 -50.85 -19.23
N GLY A 109 -6.60 -51.19 -20.49
CA GLY A 109 -7.32 -52.21 -21.25
C GLY A 109 -6.35 -53.25 -21.82
N PRO A 110 -6.73 -54.54 -21.92
CA PRO A 110 -5.80 -55.65 -21.74
C PRO A 110 -5.10 -56.15 -23.01
N SER A 111 -3.97 -56.81 -22.73
CA SER A 111 -3.17 -57.72 -23.54
C SER A 111 -3.90 -58.45 -24.67
N ARG A 112 -3.32 -58.40 -25.89
CA ARG A 112 -3.54 -59.41 -26.92
C ARG A 112 -2.21 -60.02 -27.37
N SER A 113 -2.06 -61.28 -26.99
CA SER A 113 -1.12 -62.26 -27.50
C SER A 113 -1.44 -62.65 -28.96
N ARG A 114 -0.48 -62.46 -29.87
CA ARG A 114 -0.22 -63.25 -31.08
C ARG A 114 1.28 -63.05 -31.34
N GLY A 115 2.14 -64.05 -31.40
CA GLY A 115 1.96 -65.40 -31.90
C GLY A 115 2.83 -65.57 -33.13
N GLN A 116 4.08 -65.99 -32.89
CA GLN A 116 4.96 -66.78 -33.76
C GLN A 116 5.47 -66.19 -35.08
N GLY A 117 6.80 -66.14 -35.16
CA GLY A 117 7.59 -66.00 -36.38
C GLY A 117 9.05 -66.34 -36.08
N ALA A 118 9.35 -67.64 -36.00
CA ALA A 118 10.70 -68.20 -36.03
C ALA A 118 11.45 -67.70 -37.30
N ARG A 119 12.78 -67.62 -37.44
CA ARG A 119 13.90 -68.46 -37.00
C ARG A 119 15.21 -67.80 -37.58
N PRO A 120 16.41 -68.41 -37.53
CA PRO A 120 17.51 -68.15 -36.59
C PRO A 120 18.75 -67.47 -37.29
N PRO A 121 19.94 -67.37 -36.64
CA PRO A 121 21.01 -66.42 -36.99
C PRO A 121 22.08 -67.02 -37.90
N GLN A 122 23.02 -66.20 -38.40
CA GLN A 122 24.41 -66.62 -38.63
C GLN A 122 25.37 -65.42 -38.71
N ALA A 123 26.51 -65.58 -38.06
CA ALA A 123 27.69 -64.71 -37.95
C ALA A 123 28.68 -64.98 -39.12
N PRO A 124 30.01 -64.73 -39.07
CA PRO A 124 30.92 -64.30 -38.00
C PRO A 124 31.05 -62.77 -37.82
#